data_AF-A0A966ZBD1-F1
#
_entry.id   AF-A0A966ZBD1-F1
#
_cell.length_a   1.000
_cell.length_b   1.000
_cell.length_c   1.000
_cell.angle_alpha   90.00
_cell.angle_beta   90.00
_cell.angle_gamma   90.00
#
_symmetry.space_group_name_H-M   'P 1'
#
loop_
_entity.id
_entity.type
_entity.pdbx_description
1 polymer ?
#
loop_
_entity_poly.entity_id
_entity_poly.type
_entity_poly.pdbx_seq_one_letter_code
_entity_poly.pdbx_strand_id
1 'polypeptide(L)' 'MATRGEDVSRFFTNQFTVVRPVKRVNVDLTQGMLRELDERAVHLNVSRQAVIKTLLRQALDSSGGRGLKR' A
#
# COMPACT_ATOMS: atom_id res chain seq x y z
N MET A 1 41.58 6.89 -3.71
CA MET A 1 41.32 8.33 -3.44
C MET A 1 40.40 8.85 -4.53
N ALA A 2 39.16 9.24 -4.20
CA ALA A 2 38.24 9.87 -5.15
C ALA A 2 38.44 11.39 -5.06
N THR A 3 39.27 11.95 -5.95
CA THR A 3 39.77 13.33 -5.82
C THR A 3 39.12 14.33 -6.76
N ARG A 4 38.08 14.00 -7.54
CA ARG A 4 37.37 15.00 -8.34
C ARG A 4 35.89 14.67 -8.35
N GLY A 5 35.06 15.65 -7.99
CA GLY A 5 33.60 15.59 -8.02
C GLY A 5 33.09 15.50 -9.46
N GLU A 6 33.37 14.39 -10.13
CA GLU A 6 32.75 14.06 -11.40
C GLU A 6 31.28 13.71 -11.16
N ASP A 7 30.41 14.32 -11.97
CA ASP A 7 28.97 14.12 -11.90
C ASP A 7 28.61 12.67 -12.28
N VAL A 8 28.39 11.84 -11.26
CA VAL A 8 27.96 10.45 -11.40
C VAL A 8 26.45 10.29 -11.60
N SER A 9 25.70 11.39 -11.78
CA SER A 9 24.24 11.36 -11.97
C SER A 9 23.79 10.52 -13.17
N ARG A 10 24.65 10.34 -14.17
CA ARG A 10 24.42 9.46 -15.33
C ARG A 10 24.32 7.97 -14.98
N PHE A 11 24.83 7.56 -13.82
CA PHE A 11 24.71 6.19 -13.31
C PHE A 11 23.55 6.02 -12.32
N PHE A 12 23.03 7.13 -11.79
CA PHE A 12 21.80 7.14 -11.01
C PHE A 12 20.60 7.22 -11.95
N THR A 13 20.26 6.09 -12.58
CA THR A 13 18.90 5.96 -13.11
C THR A 13 17.98 6.03 -11.91
N ASN A 14 17.20 7.11 -11.80
CA ASN A 14 16.31 7.44 -10.68
C ASN A 14 15.11 6.47 -10.57
N GLN A 15 15.35 5.17 -10.82
CA GLN A 15 14.44 4.03 -10.74
C GLN A 15 14.15 3.62 -9.29
N PHE A 16 14.17 4.58 -8.36
CA PHE A 16 13.48 4.37 -7.11
C PHE A 16 12.00 4.45 -7.42
N THR A 17 11.28 3.34 -7.27
CA THR A 17 9.81 3.39 -7.23
C THR A 17 9.45 4.47 -6.22
N VAL A 18 8.81 5.55 -6.68
CA VAL A 18 8.38 6.63 -5.80
C VAL A 18 7.50 6.00 -4.72
N VAL A 19 8.06 5.81 -3.53
CA VAL A 19 7.30 5.38 -2.37
C VAL A 19 6.42 6.57 -2.04
N ARG A 20 5.18 6.52 -2.52
CA ARG A 20 4.19 7.55 -2.20
C ARG A 20 4.10 7.62 -0.66
N PRO A 21 4.11 8.81 -0.07
CA PRO A 21 4.02 8.93 1.37
C PRO A 21 2.74 8.24 1.87
N VAL A 22 2.89 7.39 2.88
CA VAL A 22 1.76 6.71 3.53
C VAL A 22 0.93 7.77 4.25
N LYS A 23 -0.32 7.96 3.83
CA LYS A 23 -1.28 8.81 4.52
C LYS A 23 -2.03 7.99 5.56
N ARG A 24 -2.03 8.43 6.82
CA ARG A 24 -2.82 7.82 7.88
C ARG A 24 -4.26 8.34 7.80
N VAL A 25 -5.22 7.43 7.93
CA VAL A 25 -6.65 7.72 7.91
C VAL A 25 -7.27 7.06 9.14
N ASN A 26 -8.04 7.81 9.92
CA ASN A 26 -8.80 7.28 11.05
C ASN A 26 -10.16 6.79 10.55
N VAL A 27 -10.59 5.62 11.01
CA VAL A 27 -11.86 5.00 10.65
C VAL A 27 -12.46 4.37 11.89
N ASP A 28 -13.74 4.64 12.13
CA ASP A 28 -14.50 3.99 13.20
C ASP A 28 -14.98 2.62 12.73
N LEU A 29 -14.67 1.59 13.51
CA LEU A 29 -15.08 0.21 13.28
C LEU A 29 -15.82 -0.29 14.51
N THR A 30 -16.93 -0.99 14.29
CA THR A 30 -17.63 -1.61 15.42
C THR A 30 -16.79 -2.74 16.01
N GLN A 31 -17.05 -3.09 17.28
CA GLN A 31 -16.37 -4.21 17.93
C GLN A 31 -16.55 -5.53 17.17
N GLY A 32 -17.72 -5.75 16.57
CA GLY A 32 -17.99 -6.92 15.73
C GLY A 32 -17.07 -6.98 14.50
N MET A 33 -16.92 -5.85 13.79
CA MET A 33 -16.03 -5.75 12.63
C MET A 33 -14.57 -6.00 13.01
N LEU A 34 -14.13 -5.49 14.16
CA LEU A 34 -12.77 -5.75 14.67
C LEU A 34 -12.55 -7.24 14.93
N ARG A 35 -13.53 -7.92 15.53
CA ARG A 35 -13.45 -9.37 15.80
C ARG A 35 -13.33 -10.18 14.51
N GLU A 36 -14.15 -9.87 13.51
CA GLU A 36 -14.06 -10.55 12.21
C GLU A 36 -12.72 -10.31 11.50
N LEU A 37 -12.17 -9.09 11.59
CA LEU A 37 -10.86 -8.77 11.05
C LEU A 37 -9.74 -9.51 11.78
N ASP A 38 -9.84 -9.64 13.11
CA ASP A 38 -8.91 -10.41 13.94
C ASP A 38 -8.91 -11.89 13.59
N GLU A 39 -10.09 -12.51 13.49
CA GLU A 39 -10.24 -13.92 13.11
C GLU A 39 -9.59 -14.21 11.75
N ARG A 40 -9.83 -13.35 10.75
CA ARG A 40 -9.20 -13.46 9.42
C ARG A 40 -7.70 -13.25 9.47
N ALA A 41 -7.23 -12.29 10.26
CA ALA A 41 -5.80 -12.00 10.42
C ALA A 41 -5.05 -13.18 11.03
N VAL A 42 -5.62 -13.81 12.06
CA VAL A 42 -5.06 -15.03 12.69
C VAL A 42 -5.04 -16.18 11.71
N HIS A 43 -6.15 -16.43 11.01
CA HIS A 43 -6.24 -17.54 10.05
C HIS A 43 -5.22 -17.43 8.92
N LEU A 44 -4.96 -16.21 8.45
CA LEU A 44 -3.99 -15.92 7.40
C LEU A 44 -2.56 -15.67 7.91
N ASN A 45 -2.35 -15.64 9.23
CA ASN A 45 -1.10 -15.27 9.91
C ASN A 45 -0.50 -13.93 9.41
N VAL A 46 -1.34 -12.90 9.31
CA VAL A 46 -0.95 -11.54 8.89
C VAL A 46 -1.55 -10.49 9.83
N SER A 47 -1.13 -9.23 9.69
CA SER A 47 -1.73 -8.13 10.45
C SER A 47 -3.13 -7.76 9.94
N ARG A 48 -3.99 -7.22 10.82
CA ARG A 48 -5.28 -6.61 10.43
C ARG A 48 -5.12 -5.58 9.32
N GLN A 49 -4.05 -4.77 9.38
CA GLN A 49 -3.72 -3.77 8.37
C GLN A 49 -3.52 -4.39 6.98
N ALA A 50 -2.89 -5.55 6.89
CA ALA A 50 -2.73 -6.27 5.62
C ALA A 50 -4.07 -6.79 5.09
N VAL A 51 -4.94 -7.32 5.97
CA VAL A 51 -6.30 -7.72 5.62
C VAL A 51 -7.11 -6.53 5.10
N ILE A 52 -7.15 -5.43 5.86
CA ILE A 52 -7.85 -4.18 5.49
C ILE A 52 -7.34 -3.66 4.14
N LYS A 53 -6.02 -3.56 3.97
CA LYS A 53 -5.40 -3.07 2.73
C LYS A 53 -5.80 -3.93 1.52
N THR A 54 -5.83 -5.25 1.70
CA THR A 54 -6.17 -6.19 0.62
C THR A 54 -7.64 -6.09 0.24
N LEU A 55 -8.54 -6.10 1.23
CA LEU A 55 -9.98 -5.96 1.01
C LEU A 55 -10.34 -4.62 0.37
N LEU A 56 -9.73 -3.53 0.85
CA LEU A 56 -9.92 -2.20 0.26
C LEU A 56 -9.45 -2.16 -1.19
N ARG A 57 -8.31 -2.79 -1.51
CA ARG A 57 -7.81 -2.87 -2.89
C ARG A 57 -8.77 -3.65 -3.79
N GLN A 58 -9.23 -4.82 -3.35
CA GLN A 58 -10.18 -5.65 -4.09
C GLN A 58 -11.50 -4.91 -4.35
N ALA A 59 -12.03 -4.21 -3.35
CA ALA A 59 -13.24 -3.40 -3.49
C ALA A 59 -13.04 -2.28 -4.53
N LEU A 60 -11.95 -1.52 -4.43
CA LEU A 60 -11.63 -0.44 -5.37
C LEU A 60 -11.39 -0.94 -6.80
N ASP A 61 -10.75 -2.09 -6.97
CA ASP A 61 -10.54 -2.72 -8.28
C ASP A 61 -11.86 -3.18 -8.90
N SER A 62 -12.73 -3.78 -8.08
CA SER A 62 -14.05 -4.24 -8.50
C SER A 62 -14.98 -3.07 -8.85
N SER A 63 -14.86 -1.95 -8.14
CA SER A 63 -15.61 -0.72 -8.41
C SER A 63 -15.05 0.05 -9.62
N GLY A 64 -13.72 0.04 -9.82
CA GLY A 64 -13.04 0.73 -10.92
C GLY A 64 -13.16 0.04 -12.28
N GLY A 65 -13.51 -1.25 -12.32
CA GLY A 65 -13.63 -2.04 -13.55
C GLY A 65 -14.81 -1.70 -14.48
N ARG A 66 -15.68 -0.72 -14.15
CA ARG A 66 -16.86 -0.35 -14.97
C ARG A 66 -16.94 1.11 -15.41
N GLY A 67 -15.90 1.90 -15.23
CA GLY A 67 -15.93 3.29 -15.68
C GLY A 67 -14.54 3.82 -15.96
N LEU A 68 -14.04 3.59 -17.17
CA LEU A 68 -13.21 4.48 -17.99
C LEU A 68 -12.69 3.68 -19.19
N LYS A 69 -13.61 3.36 -20.12
CA LYS A 69 -13.27 3.31 -21.54
C LYS A 69 -14.12 4.40 -22.20
N ARG A 70 -13.55 5.59 -22.31
CA ARG A 70 -13.97 6.64 -23.24
C ARG A 70 -12.73 7.13 -23.94
#